data_AF-A0A7X8URS6-F1
#
_entry.id   AF-A0A7X8URS6-F1
#
_cell.length_a   1.000
_cell.length_b   1.000
_cell.length_c   1.000
_cell.angle_alpha   90.00
_cell.angle_beta   90.00
_cell.angle_gamma   90.00
#
_symmetry.space_group_name_H-M   'P 1'
#
loop_
_entity.id
_entity.type
_entity.pdbx_description
1 polymer ?
#
loop_
_entity_poly.entity_id
_entity_poly.type
_entity_poly.pdbx_seq_one_letter_code
_entity_poly.pdbx_strand_id
1 'polypeptide(L)'
;MMKRNTSRMLIILCAILVSAAVVVLMVKPWRPEALALPPVNSLEDPGPVVAMPESPLPVITAPTATPPAVEPAAEPVQPHSAQANVETNELVARGLAASAGGRHIQARTLLSEAFFAGGLSPEQEAKIVPEMERLFNETILSPRIFDGDEYVEQCIPMPGQTLAGSRGIVESKCLYVPANFIVMVNRMGSGQNMQAGKSIKLVKGPFVARVYKSRLAMDLYLQPEGRPPLFARRLPVGLGKDGATPSGRWRLIAGGKTERKPWTPTAGSNLPPAPIPWGHPDYALGFKGMWIGLAGLDADNQHITDFGIHSTSDQDSIGGETSLGCVRMKDADIELVFNMLYDGRGVFSVVEVVD
;
A
#
# COMPACT_ATOMS: atom_id res chain seq x y z
N MET A 1 -26.32 39.51 -56.40
CA MET A 1 -26.29 38.15 -55.82
C MET A 1 -24.97 37.78 -55.11
N MET A 2 -23.98 38.69 -54.97
CA MET A 2 -22.66 38.39 -54.36
C MET A 2 -22.51 38.74 -52.86
N LYS A 3 -23.42 39.52 -52.25
CA LYS A 3 -23.28 39.92 -50.82
C LYS A 3 -23.68 38.84 -49.80
N ARG A 4 -24.43 37.80 -50.19
CA ARG A 4 -24.96 36.80 -49.25
C ARG A 4 -23.98 35.66 -48.95
N ASN A 5 -23.01 35.42 -49.84
CA ASN A 5 -22.00 34.36 -49.68
C ASN A 5 -20.81 34.82 -48.82
N THR A 6 -20.44 36.10 -48.88
CA THR A 6 -19.37 36.67 -48.03
C THR A 6 -19.74 36.68 -46.55
N SER A 7 -20.99 36.98 -46.19
CA SER A 7 -21.43 36.92 -44.79
C SER A 7 -21.45 35.50 -44.22
N ARG A 8 -21.82 34.49 -45.03
CA ARG A 8 -21.79 33.07 -44.59
C ARG A 8 -20.37 32.56 -44.42
N MET A 9 -19.46 32.96 -45.31
CA MET A 9 -18.04 32.59 -45.23
C MET A 9 -17.37 33.23 -44.00
N LEU A 10 -17.72 34.48 -43.67
CA LEU A 10 -17.20 35.17 -42.48
C LEU A 10 -17.70 34.55 -41.17
N ILE A 11 -18.97 34.11 -41.12
CA ILE A 11 -19.52 33.42 -39.95
C ILE A 11 -18.85 32.06 -39.74
N ILE A 12 -18.59 31.30 -40.80
CA ILE A 12 -17.89 30.02 -40.72
C ILE A 12 -16.43 30.23 -40.29
N LEU A 13 -15.75 31.27 -40.79
CA LEU A 13 -14.38 31.58 -40.39
C LEU A 13 -14.29 32.00 -38.91
N CYS A 14 -15.24 32.83 -38.43
CA CYS A 14 -15.34 33.18 -37.02
C CYS A 14 -15.64 31.95 -36.14
N ALA A 15 -16.54 31.06 -36.58
CA ALA A 15 -16.84 29.83 -35.83
C ALA A 15 -15.62 28.92 -35.72
N ILE A 16 -14.84 28.74 -36.80
CA ILE A 16 -13.62 27.94 -36.81
C ILE A 16 -12.56 28.55 -35.88
N LEU A 17 -12.36 29.88 -35.93
CA LEU A 17 -11.41 30.58 -35.06
C LEU A 17 -11.80 30.50 -33.57
N VAL A 18 -13.09 30.58 -33.24
CA VAL A 18 -13.58 30.40 -31.87
C VAL A 18 -13.38 28.95 -31.41
N SER A 19 -13.67 27.95 -32.24
CA SER A 19 -13.41 26.55 -31.88
C SER A 19 -11.91 26.23 -31.74
N ALA A 20 -11.05 26.82 -32.57
CA ALA A 20 -9.60 26.68 -32.43
C ALA A 20 -9.08 27.35 -31.15
N ALA A 21 -9.60 28.52 -30.77
CA ALA A 21 -9.26 29.20 -29.52
C ALA A 21 -9.72 28.41 -28.28
N VAL A 22 -10.90 27.75 -28.34
CA VAL A 22 -11.39 26.89 -27.25
C VAL A 22 -10.53 25.62 -27.13
N VAL A 23 -10.08 25.01 -28.22
CA VAL A 23 -9.14 23.88 -28.19
C VAL A 23 -7.77 24.29 -27.65
N VAL A 24 -7.26 25.48 -27.99
CA VAL A 24 -5.99 25.99 -27.44
C VAL A 24 -6.11 26.35 -25.95
N LEU A 25 -7.28 26.83 -25.49
CA LEU A 25 -7.53 27.08 -24.06
C LEU A 25 -7.81 25.80 -23.25
N MET A 26 -8.30 24.73 -23.88
CA MET A 26 -8.53 23.42 -23.27
C MET A 26 -7.29 22.52 -23.28
N VAL A 27 -6.29 22.80 -24.14
CA VAL A 27 -4.95 22.19 -24.11
C VAL A 27 -3.98 23.13 -23.39
N LYS A 28 -4.33 23.51 -22.15
CA LYS A 28 -3.38 24.14 -21.24
C LYS A 28 -2.52 23.00 -20.68
N PRO A 29 -1.21 22.92 -20.99
CA PRO A 29 -0.36 21.91 -20.36
C PRO A 29 -0.38 22.16 -18.86
N TRP A 30 -0.86 21.17 -18.11
CA TRP A 30 -0.74 21.14 -16.66
C TRP A 30 0.77 21.18 -16.34
N ARG A 31 1.25 22.34 -15.92
CA ARG A 31 2.56 22.51 -15.28
C ARG A 31 2.33 22.24 -13.80
N PRO A 32 2.89 21.19 -13.19
CA PRO A 32 2.92 21.13 -11.74
C PRO A 32 3.72 22.34 -11.27
N GLU A 33 3.15 23.09 -10.33
CA GLU A 33 3.90 24.06 -9.53
C GLU A 33 5.08 23.28 -8.93
N ALA A 34 6.26 23.44 -9.51
CA ALA A 34 7.49 22.93 -8.94
C ALA A 34 7.66 23.67 -7.61
N LEU A 35 7.51 22.97 -6.49
CA LEU A 35 8.07 23.43 -5.23
C LEU A 35 9.55 23.71 -5.50
N ALA A 36 9.88 25.00 -5.54
CA ALA A 36 11.25 25.46 -5.72
C ALA A 36 12.08 24.88 -4.56
N LEU A 37 12.91 23.89 -4.88
CA LEU A 37 13.98 23.50 -3.98
C LEU A 37 14.92 24.70 -3.83
N PRO A 38 15.31 25.09 -2.61
CA PRO A 38 16.31 26.12 -2.44
C PRO A 38 17.64 25.68 -3.09
N PRO A 39 18.44 26.62 -3.61
CA PRO A 39 19.67 26.30 -4.31
C PRO A 39 20.63 25.52 -3.40
N VAL A 40 21.21 24.46 -3.96
CA VAL A 40 22.32 23.73 -3.38
C VAL A 40 23.51 24.68 -3.30
N ASN A 41 23.75 25.25 -2.12
CA ASN A 41 25.04 25.85 -1.82
C ASN A 41 26.06 24.72 -1.68
N SER A 42 27.17 24.93 -2.38
CA SER A 42 28.37 24.12 -2.44
C SER A 42 28.76 23.54 -1.07
N LEU A 43 28.98 22.22 -1.03
CA LEU A 43 29.60 21.54 0.09
C LEU A 43 31.04 22.04 0.22
N GLU A 44 31.28 22.90 1.21
CA GLU A 44 32.60 23.02 1.81
C GLU A 44 32.86 21.79 2.69
N ASP A 45 34.07 21.28 2.56
CA ASP A 45 34.66 20.10 3.19
C ASP A 45 34.59 20.15 4.74
N PRO A 46 34.05 19.13 5.43
CA PRO A 46 34.19 19.06 6.88
C PRO A 46 35.55 18.42 7.24
N GLY A 47 36.45 19.27 7.73
CA GLY A 47 37.66 18.87 8.45
C GLY A 47 37.39 17.99 9.68
N PRO A 48 38.45 17.47 10.33
CA PRO A 48 38.41 16.24 11.09
C PRO A 48 37.60 16.31 12.39
N VAL A 49 36.96 15.18 12.67
CA VAL A 49 36.13 14.88 13.85
C VAL A 49 36.90 15.16 15.14
N VAL A 50 36.43 16.14 15.92
CA VAL A 50 36.81 16.35 17.32
C VAL A 50 35.93 15.47 18.19
N ALA A 51 36.55 14.57 18.94
CA ALA A 51 35.90 13.73 19.95
C ALA A 51 35.28 14.60 21.06
N MET A 52 34.02 14.33 21.41
CA MET A 52 33.40 14.89 22.62
C MET A 52 33.45 13.88 23.76
N PRO A 53 33.66 14.34 25.01
CA PRO A 53 33.92 13.48 26.17
C PRO A 53 32.64 12.89 26.77
N GLU A 54 32.79 11.66 27.28
CA GLU A 54 31.82 10.96 28.13
C GLU A 54 31.47 11.80 29.38
N SER A 55 30.18 11.88 29.70
CA SER A 55 29.69 12.34 31.00
C SER A 55 28.92 11.23 31.70
N PRO A 56 29.16 10.99 33.00
CA PRO A 56 28.69 9.78 33.70
C PRO A 56 27.22 9.85 34.18
N LEU A 57 26.62 8.67 34.27
CA LEU A 57 25.25 8.38 34.73
C LEU A 57 25.00 8.79 36.19
N PRO A 58 23.80 9.28 36.56
CA PRO A 58 23.44 9.50 37.95
C PRO A 58 22.89 8.22 38.62
N VAL A 59 23.38 7.98 39.83
CA VAL A 59 22.97 6.94 40.78
C VAL A 59 21.59 7.29 41.35
N ILE A 60 20.64 6.35 41.33
CA ILE A 60 19.34 6.46 41.99
C ILE A 60 19.34 5.60 43.26
N THR A 61 19.21 6.24 44.42
CA THR A 61 18.92 5.61 45.71
C THR A 61 17.41 5.55 45.94
N ALA A 62 16.91 4.38 46.33
CA ALA A 62 15.52 4.14 46.73
C ALA A 62 15.17 4.74 48.11
N PRO A 63 13.89 5.02 48.37
CA PRO A 63 13.32 4.59 49.64
C PRO A 63 11.93 3.93 49.56
N THR A 64 11.80 3.00 50.50
CA THR A 64 10.72 2.18 51.08
C THR A 64 9.25 2.61 50.94
N ALA A 65 8.41 1.57 50.83
CA ALA A 65 6.95 1.55 50.69
C ALA A 65 6.14 1.84 51.96
N THR A 66 4.89 2.32 51.79
CA THR A 66 3.70 2.01 52.62
C THR A 66 2.40 2.34 51.82
N PRO A 67 1.41 1.42 51.71
CA PRO A 67 0.04 1.67 51.20
C PRO A 67 -1.01 1.79 52.36
N PRO A 68 -2.34 2.07 52.18
CA PRO A 68 -3.17 1.94 50.97
C PRO A 68 -4.30 2.99 50.72
N ALA A 69 -4.99 2.78 49.58
CA ALA A 69 -6.40 3.04 49.28
C ALA A 69 -6.88 4.45 48.86
N VAL A 70 -7.05 4.65 47.54
CA VAL A 70 -8.28 5.23 46.94
C VAL A 70 -8.55 4.52 45.60
N GLU A 71 -9.76 4.00 45.47
CA GLU A 71 -10.39 3.42 44.29
C GLU A 71 -10.49 4.47 43.17
N PRO A 72 -10.01 4.22 41.92
CA PRO A 72 -10.24 5.16 40.84
C PRO A 72 -11.69 5.02 40.38
N ALA A 73 -12.47 6.07 40.64
CA ALA A 73 -13.78 6.28 40.02
C ALA A 73 -13.64 6.15 38.50
N ALA A 74 -14.47 5.30 37.90
CA ALA A 74 -14.58 5.17 36.46
C ALA A 74 -14.91 6.54 35.85
N GLU A 75 -14.03 7.04 35.00
CA GLU A 75 -14.33 8.20 34.16
C GLU A 75 -15.55 7.90 33.28
N PRO A 76 -16.46 8.87 33.07
CA PRO A 76 -17.63 8.66 32.26
C PRO A 76 -17.24 8.41 30.81
N VAL A 77 -17.53 7.21 30.31
CA VAL A 77 -17.43 6.82 28.90
C VAL A 77 -18.17 7.87 28.06
N GLN A 78 -17.43 8.60 27.24
CA GLN A 78 -18.02 9.69 26.44
C GLN A 78 -19.10 9.14 25.48
N PRO A 79 -20.27 9.79 25.36
CA PRO A 79 -21.40 9.30 24.58
C PRO A 79 -21.09 9.08 23.09
N HIS A 80 -20.08 9.77 22.55
CA HIS A 80 -19.60 9.57 21.17
C HIS A 80 -19.01 8.17 20.93
N SER A 81 -18.31 7.60 21.91
CA SER A 81 -17.75 6.25 21.80
C SER A 81 -18.83 5.16 21.85
N ALA A 82 -19.88 5.38 22.64
CA ALA A 82 -21.01 4.45 22.74
C ALA A 82 -21.82 4.41 21.43
N GLN A 83 -22.08 5.57 20.81
CA GLN A 83 -22.84 5.65 19.57
C GLN A 83 -22.07 5.08 18.35
N ALA A 84 -20.76 5.35 18.24
CA ALA A 84 -19.92 4.76 17.20
C ALA A 84 -19.85 3.22 17.30
N ASN A 85 -19.86 2.68 18.53
CA ASN A 85 -19.92 1.24 18.76
C ASN A 85 -21.28 0.64 18.33
N VAL A 86 -22.39 1.35 18.54
CA VAL A 86 -23.72 0.90 18.08
C VAL A 86 -23.78 0.82 16.56
N GLU A 87 -23.33 1.85 15.85
CA GLU A 87 -23.31 1.89 14.39
C GLU A 87 -22.43 0.76 13.81
N THR A 88 -21.24 0.57 14.38
CA THR A 88 -20.33 -0.52 13.99
C THR A 88 -20.96 -1.89 14.22
N ASN A 89 -21.64 -2.09 15.34
CA ASN A 89 -22.32 -3.35 15.64
C ASN A 89 -23.43 -3.65 14.62
N GLU A 90 -24.19 -2.62 14.21
CA GLU A 90 -25.22 -2.77 13.18
C GLU A 90 -24.63 -3.10 11.80
N LEU A 91 -23.52 -2.44 11.42
CA LEU A 91 -22.79 -2.73 10.18
C LEU A 91 -22.29 -4.18 10.16
N VAL A 92 -21.69 -4.65 11.26
CA VAL A 92 -21.24 -6.04 11.42
C VAL A 92 -22.41 -7.01 11.26
N ALA A 93 -23.52 -6.79 11.99
CA ALA A 93 -24.68 -7.66 11.94
C ALA A 93 -25.27 -7.76 10.52
N ARG A 94 -25.46 -6.61 9.86
CA ARG A 94 -25.98 -6.53 8.49
C ARG A 94 -25.02 -7.14 7.47
N GLY A 95 -23.71 -6.89 7.62
CA GLY A 95 -22.67 -7.43 6.75
C GLY A 95 -22.60 -8.96 6.81
N LEU A 96 -22.63 -9.53 8.02
CA LEU A 96 -22.66 -10.98 8.22
C LEU A 96 -23.96 -11.60 7.69
N ALA A 97 -25.12 -10.96 7.91
CA ALA A 97 -26.40 -11.43 7.36
C ALA A 97 -26.43 -11.35 5.83
N ALA A 98 -25.80 -10.32 5.23
CA ALA A 98 -25.62 -10.22 3.78
C ALA A 98 -24.73 -11.33 3.25
N SER A 99 -23.64 -11.65 3.95
CA SER A 99 -22.76 -12.75 3.57
C SER A 99 -23.48 -14.10 3.60
N ALA A 100 -24.16 -14.41 4.71
CA ALA A 100 -24.95 -15.64 4.84
C ALA A 100 -26.06 -15.76 3.78
N GLY A 101 -26.59 -14.63 3.31
CA GLY A 101 -27.58 -14.55 2.23
C GLY A 101 -27.00 -14.51 0.82
N GLY A 102 -25.69 -14.71 0.62
CA GLY A 102 -25.05 -14.71 -0.70
C GLY A 102 -24.95 -13.33 -1.37
N ARG A 103 -25.16 -12.24 -0.62
CA ARG A 103 -25.05 -10.86 -1.12
C ARG A 103 -23.62 -10.34 -0.97
N HIS A 104 -22.71 -10.94 -1.74
CA HIS A 104 -21.25 -10.75 -1.63
C HIS A 104 -20.80 -9.29 -1.61
N ILE A 105 -21.27 -8.46 -2.56
CA ILE A 105 -20.86 -7.05 -2.67
C ILE A 105 -21.35 -6.25 -1.46
N GLN A 106 -22.61 -6.42 -1.08
CA GLN A 106 -23.17 -5.77 0.11
C GLN A 106 -22.41 -6.18 1.39
N ALA A 107 -22.15 -7.48 1.57
CA ALA A 107 -21.42 -8.00 2.72
C ALA A 107 -20.01 -7.40 2.81
N ARG A 108 -19.28 -7.42 1.70
CA ARG A 108 -17.91 -6.90 1.61
C ARG A 108 -17.84 -5.42 1.95
N THR A 109 -18.78 -4.63 1.42
CA THR A 109 -18.88 -3.19 1.70
C THR A 109 -19.15 -2.94 3.18
N LEU A 110 -20.21 -3.53 3.74
CA LEU A 110 -20.62 -3.30 5.14
C LEU A 110 -19.55 -3.76 6.15
N LEU A 111 -18.91 -4.90 5.91
CA LEU A 111 -17.87 -5.41 6.82
C LEU A 111 -16.59 -4.57 6.74
N SER A 112 -16.19 -4.11 5.55
CA SER A 112 -15.05 -3.20 5.42
C SER A 112 -15.37 -1.85 6.09
N GLU A 113 -16.56 -1.32 5.87
CA GLU A 113 -17.03 -0.09 6.51
C GLU A 113 -17.00 -0.20 8.04
N ALA A 114 -17.51 -1.30 8.60
CA ALA A 114 -17.42 -1.57 10.04
C ALA A 114 -15.96 -1.63 10.54
N PHE A 115 -15.07 -2.25 9.77
CA PHE A 115 -13.65 -2.35 10.12
C PHE A 115 -12.97 -0.99 10.17
N PHE A 116 -13.24 -0.10 9.20
CA PHE A 116 -12.66 1.24 9.16
C PHE A 116 -13.35 2.25 10.07
N ALA A 117 -14.62 2.04 10.44
CA ALA A 117 -15.32 2.85 11.44
C ALA A 117 -14.70 2.73 12.85
N GLY A 118 -14.03 1.60 13.15
CA GLY A 118 -13.43 1.31 14.44
C GLY A 118 -14.47 0.83 15.46
N GLY A 119 -14.08 0.66 16.73
CA GLY A 119 -15.01 0.23 17.79
C GLY A 119 -15.37 -1.27 17.79
N LEU A 120 -14.68 -2.08 16.99
CA LEU A 120 -14.81 -3.54 17.02
C LEU A 120 -14.22 -4.11 18.31
N SER A 121 -14.97 -5.02 18.95
CA SER A 121 -14.41 -5.91 19.97
C SER A 121 -13.43 -6.91 19.34
N PRO A 122 -12.47 -7.45 20.11
CA PRO A 122 -11.56 -8.50 19.65
C PRO A 122 -12.30 -9.72 19.05
N GLU A 123 -13.44 -10.10 19.63
CA GLU A 123 -14.26 -11.21 19.15
C GLU A 123 -14.91 -10.91 17.81
N GLN A 124 -15.38 -9.67 17.61
CA GLN A 124 -15.92 -9.24 16.32
C GLN A 124 -14.82 -9.19 15.26
N GLU A 125 -13.67 -8.60 15.56
CA GLU A 125 -12.54 -8.53 14.64
C GLU A 125 -12.09 -9.93 14.21
N ALA A 126 -11.93 -10.85 15.17
CA ALA A 126 -11.57 -12.25 14.91
C ALA A 126 -12.61 -12.97 14.03
N LYS A 127 -13.88 -12.55 14.08
CA LYS A 127 -14.95 -13.11 13.25
C LYS A 127 -14.99 -12.49 11.85
N ILE A 128 -14.87 -11.17 11.73
CA ILE A 128 -15.09 -10.49 10.45
C ILE A 128 -13.85 -10.48 9.56
N VAL A 129 -12.63 -10.49 10.10
CA VAL A 129 -11.40 -10.46 9.29
C VAL A 129 -11.33 -11.67 8.35
N PRO A 130 -11.49 -12.93 8.81
CA PRO A 130 -11.51 -14.08 7.90
C PRO A 130 -12.63 -14.02 6.86
N GLU A 131 -13.78 -13.46 7.22
CA GLU A 131 -14.93 -13.31 6.31
C GLU A 131 -14.67 -12.26 5.24
N MET A 132 -14.06 -11.12 5.59
CA MET A 132 -13.62 -10.10 4.64
C MET A 132 -12.55 -10.65 3.69
N GLU A 133 -11.60 -11.45 4.17
CA GLU A 133 -10.61 -12.11 3.30
C GLU A 133 -11.27 -13.10 2.32
N ARG A 134 -12.22 -13.88 2.80
CA ARG A 134 -13.00 -14.80 1.96
C ARG A 134 -13.74 -14.02 0.86
N LEU A 135 -14.40 -12.92 1.21
CA LEU A 135 -15.11 -12.04 0.29
C LEU A 135 -14.16 -11.36 -0.69
N PHE A 136 -12.99 -10.89 -0.25
CA PHE A 136 -11.95 -10.33 -1.12
C PHE A 136 -11.45 -11.37 -2.12
N ASN A 137 -11.19 -12.59 -1.67
CA ASN A 137 -10.77 -13.69 -2.54
C ASN A 137 -11.82 -14.04 -3.59
N GLU A 138 -13.09 -14.01 -3.22
CA GLU A 138 -14.19 -14.33 -4.13
C GLU A 138 -14.50 -13.20 -5.11
N THR A 139 -14.49 -11.96 -4.64
CA THR A 139 -15.00 -10.79 -5.40
C THR A 139 -13.91 -9.98 -6.08
N ILE A 140 -12.67 -9.98 -5.59
CA ILE A 140 -11.53 -9.25 -6.18
C ILE A 140 -10.50 -10.23 -6.73
N LEU A 141 -9.93 -11.11 -5.90
CA LEU A 141 -8.86 -12.06 -6.27
C LEU A 141 -9.40 -13.31 -7.00
N SER A 142 -10.39 -13.13 -7.85
CA SER A 142 -10.92 -14.16 -8.73
C SER A 142 -11.33 -13.57 -10.08
N PRO A 143 -11.48 -14.40 -11.13
CA PRO A 143 -11.98 -13.95 -12.43
C PRO A 143 -13.46 -13.55 -12.41
N ARG A 144 -14.21 -13.81 -11.32
CA ARG A 144 -15.64 -13.52 -11.24
C ARG A 144 -15.87 -12.02 -11.15
N ILE A 145 -16.87 -11.54 -11.88
CA ILE A 145 -17.37 -10.17 -11.81
C ILE A 145 -18.79 -10.24 -11.27
N PHE A 146 -19.09 -9.38 -10.31
CA PHE A 146 -20.41 -9.25 -9.71
C PHE A 146 -21.02 -7.92 -10.17
N ASP A 147 -22.32 -7.92 -10.41
CA ASP A 147 -23.03 -6.71 -10.82
C ASP A 147 -22.91 -5.62 -9.75
N GLY A 148 -22.63 -4.40 -10.20
CA GLY A 148 -22.45 -3.24 -9.31
C GLY A 148 -21.12 -3.21 -8.54
N ASP A 149 -20.16 -4.09 -8.82
CA ASP A 149 -18.84 -4.01 -8.18
C ASP A 149 -18.01 -2.85 -8.76
N GLU A 150 -17.93 -1.76 -8.02
CA GLU A 150 -17.27 -0.53 -8.46
C GLU A 150 -15.73 -0.65 -8.53
N TYR A 151 -15.13 -1.62 -7.83
CA TYR A 151 -13.67 -1.77 -7.74
C TYR A 151 -13.06 -2.47 -8.95
N VAL A 152 -13.91 -3.01 -9.83
CA VAL A 152 -13.49 -3.85 -10.96
C VAL A 152 -14.18 -3.40 -12.24
N GLU A 153 -13.64 -3.81 -13.37
CA GLU A 153 -14.32 -3.65 -14.65
C GLU A 153 -13.97 -4.80 -15.61
N GLN A 154 -14.88 -5.11 -16.53
CA GLN A 154 -14.61 -6.05 -17.61
C GLN A 154 -13.97 -5.32 -18.78
N CYS A 155 -12.96 -5.94 -19.40
CA CYS A 155 -12.30 -5.40 -20.58
C CYS A 155 -12.08 -6.51 -21.61
N ILE A 156 -12.34 -6.21 -22.89
CA ILE A 156 -11.96 -7.07 -24.01
C ILE A 156 -10.70 -6.45 -24.64
N PRO A 157 -9.53 -7.10 -24.53
CA PRO A 157 -8.29 -6.56 -25.07
C PRO A 157 -8.34 -6.43 -26.59
N MET A 158 -7.83 -5.32 -27.11
CA MET A 158 -7.67 -5.09 -28.55
C MET A 158 -6.49 -5.91 -29.12
N PRO A 159 -6.49 -6.23 -30.42
CA PRO A 159 -5.33 -6.86 -31.06
C PRO A 159 -4.03 -6.06 -30.83
N GLY A 160 -2.99 -6.74 -30.34
CA GLY A 160 -1.67 -6.13 -30.06
C GLY A 160 -1.60 -5.29 -28.77
N GLN A 161 -2.67 -5.25 -27.98
CA GLN A 161 -2.66 -4.65 -26.65
C GLN A 161 -1.94 -5.59 -25.65
N THR A 162 -1.24 -5.02 -24.67
CA THR A 162 -0.50 -5.75 -23.62
C THR A 162 -1.05 -5.43 -22.24
N LEU A 163 -0.69 -6.19 -21.20
CA LEU A 163 -1.07 -5.83 -19.83
C LEU A 163 -0.26 -4.64 -19.31
N ALA A 164 1.05 -4.62 -19.59
CA ALA A 164 2.00 -3.59 -19.18
C ALA A 164 2.70 -2.91 -20.38
N GLY A 165 3.36 -1.79 -20.12
CA GLY A 165 4.23 -1.09 -21.07
C GLY A 165 3.52 -0.01 -21.90
N SER A 166 4.12 0.41 -23.02
CA SER A 166 3.62 1.54 -23.83
C SER A 166 2.23 1.31 -24.46
N ARG A 167 1.82 0.05 -24.60
CA ARG A 167 0.46 -0.38 -25.03
C ARG A 167 -0.29 -1.11 -23.91
N GLY A 168 0.16 -0.95 -22.67
CA GLY A 168 -0.35 -1.63 -21.49
C GLY A 168 -1.72 -1.12 -21.05
N ILE A 169 -2.64 -2.04 -20.77
CA ILE A 169 -3.98 -1.72 -20.24
C ILE A 169 -3.89 -1.09 -18.86
N VAL A 170 -3.00 -1.60 -18.00
CA VAL A 170 -2.77 -1.07 -16.65
C VAL A 170 -2.42 0.41 -16.74
N GLU A 171 -1.55 0.75 -17.69
CA GLU A 171 -1.11 2.09 -17.95
C GLU A 171 -2.19 2.95 -18.62
N SER A 172 -2.82 2.47 -19.68
CA SER A 172 -3.80 3.29 -20.41
C SER A 172 -5.03 3.64 -19.58
N LYS A 173 -5.41 2.76 -18.64
CA LYS A 173 -6.59 2.93 -17.79
C LYS A 173 -6.28 3.45 -16.39
N CYS A 174 -5.01 3.75 -16.10
CA CYS A 174 -4.59 4.21 -14.77
C CYS A 174 -5.08 3.28 -13.65
N LEU A 175 -4.86 1.97 -13.80
CA LEU A 175 -5.35 0.98 -12.84
C LEU A 175 -4.56 0.96 -11.53
N TYR A 176 -3.32 1.49 -11.53
CA TYR A 176 -2.45 1.57 -10.34
C TYR A 176 -2.30 0.25 -9.56
N VAL A 177 -2.26 -0.87 -10.29
CA VAL A 177 -1.92 -2.20 -9.78
C VAL A 177 -0.89 -2.84 -10.72
N PRO A 178 0.02 -3.70 -10.23
CA PRO A 178 0.95 -4.41 -11.11
C PRO A 178 0.23 -5.26 -12.15
N ALA A 179 0.81 -5.39 -13.35
CA ALA A 179 0.27 -6.29 -14.38
C ALA A 179 0.19 -7.75 -13.93
N ASN A 180 1.14 -8.20 -13.10
CA ASN A 180 1.10 -9.53 -12.52
C ASN A 180 -0.07 -9.72 -11.53
N PHE A 181 -0.59 -8.64 -10.93
CA PHE A 181 -1.85 -8.70 -10.19
C PHE A 181 -3.01 -9.11 -11.10
N ILE A 182 -3.09 -8.50 -12.29
CA ILE A 182 -4.13 -8.80 -13.27
C ILE A 182 -4.01 -10.24 -13.76
N VAL A 183 -2.78 -10.73 -13.99
CA VAL A 183 -2.51 -12.15 -14.30
C VAL A 183 -3.05 -13.06 -13.19
N MET A 184 -2.75 -12.74 -11.93
CA MET A 184 -3.19 -13.50 -10.76
C MET A 184 -4.72 -13.54 -10.64
N VAL A 185 -5.38 -12.37 -10.71
CA VAL A 185 -6.85 -12.23 -10.66
C VAL A 185 -7.54 -13.06 -11.75
N ASN A 186 -7.00 -13.03 -12.97
CA ASN A 186 -7.60 -13.71 -14.12
C ASN A 186 -7.14 -15.16 -14.30
N ARG A 187 -6.30 -15.68 -13.39
CA ARG A 187 -5.70 -17.02 -13.49
C ARG A 187 -5.02 -17.25 -14.84
N MET A 188 -4.37 -16.20 -15.35
CA MET A 188 -3.63 -16.28 -16.60
C MET A 188 -2.35 -17.08 -16.33
N GLY A 189 -1.99 -17.98 -17.26
CA GLY A 189 -0.69 -18.65 -17.22
C GLY A 189 0.48 -17.65 -17.29
N SER A 190 1.71 -18.15 -17.17
CA SER A 190 2.95 -17.39 -16.96
C SER A 190 3.43 -16.48 -18.10
N GLY A 191 2.55 -16.02 -19.00
CA GLY A 191 2.95 -15.30 -20.22
C GLY A 191 2.48 -13.86 -20.35
N GLN A 192 1.67 -13.30 -19.43
CA GLN A 192 0.92 -12.05 -19.66
C GLN A 192 0.16 -12.00 -21.00
N ASN A 193 0.03 -13.15 -21.69
CA ASN A 193 -0.47 -13.26 -23.04
C ASN A 193 -1.99 -13.19 -22.98
N MET A 194 -2.51 -11.99 -23.25
CA MET A 194 -3.92 -11.78 -23.43
C MET A 194 -4.36 -12.44 -24.75
N GLN A 195 -5.40 -13.26 -24.69
CA GLN A 195 -6.02 -13.79 -25.89
C GLN A 195 -7.03 -12.76 -26.40
N ALA A 196 -6.79 -12.23 -27.60
CA ALA A 196 -7.69 -11.26 -28.22
C ALA A 196 -9.13 -11.80 -28.26
N GLY A 197 -10.09 -10.96 -27.88
CA GLY A 197 -11.51 -11.33 -27.83
C GLY A 197 -11.98 -12.05 -26.55
N LYS A 198 -11.08 -12.50 -25.66
CA LYS A 198 -11.47 -13.00 -24.33
C LYS A 198 -11.52 -11.85 -23.34
N SER A 199 -12.63 -11.71 -22.63
CA SER A 199 -12.73 -10.68 -21.59
C SER A 199 -11.85 -11.01 -20.40
N ILE A 200 -11.18 -10.00 -19.88
CA ILE A 200 -10.42 -10.04 -18.64
C ILE A 200 -11.07 -9.10 -17.62
N LYS A 201 -10.92 -9.44 -16.35
CA LYS A 201 -11.26 -8.59 -15.22
C LYS A 201 -10.10 -7.66 -14.91
N LEU A 202 -10.38 -6.38 -14.82
CA LEU A 202 -9.44 -5.37 -14.36
C LEU A 202 -9.82 -4.95 -12.94
N VAL A 203 -8.83 -4.69 -12.10
CA VAL A 203 -9.02 -4.19 -10.73
C VAL A 203 -8.43 -2.79 -10.64
N LYS A 204 -9.15 -1.88 -9.98
CA LYS A 204 -8.79 -0.47 -9.82
C LYS A 204 -8.14 -0.26 -8.47
N GLY A 205 -6.83 -0.04 -8.50
CA GLY A 205 -5.98 0.33 -7.37
C GLY A 205 -6.01 1.82 -7.03
N PRO A 206 -5.06 2.27 -6.19
CA PRO A 206 -3.95 1.50 -5.64
C PRO A 206 -4.33 0.61 -4.46
N PHE A 207 -3.47 -0.37 -4.17
CA PHE A 207 -3.40 -0.99 -2.85
C PHE A 207 -2.53 -0.16 -1.92
N VAL A 208 -2.80 -0.27 -0.64
CA VAL A 208 -2.09 0.42 0.45
C VAL A 208 -1.95 -0.58 1.59
N ALA A 209 -0.90 -0.40 2.41
CA ALA A 209 -0.59 -1.30 3.50
C ALA A 209 -0.43 -0.52 4.80
N ARG A 210 -0.85 -1.13 5.90
CA ARG A 210 -0.62 -0.63 7.26
C ARG A 210 0.00 -1.72 8.10
N VAL A 211 1.19 -1.46 8.63
CA VAL A 211 1.95 -2.36 9.49
C VAL A 211 1.75 -1.92 10.92
N TYR A 212 1.22 -2.81 11.76
CA TYR A 212 1.00 -2.58 13.18
C TYR A 212 2.12 -3.24 13.97
N LYS A 213 2.97 -2.45 14.63
CA LYS A 213 4.09 -2.97 15.42
C LYS A 213 3.59 -3.77 16.62
N SER A 214 2.55 -3.28 17.29
CA SER A 214 1.97 -3.94 18.47
C SER A 214 1.39 -5.33 18.18
N ARG A 215 0.90 -5.56 16.96
CA ARG A 215 0.23 -6.81 16.54
C ARG A 215 1.12 -7.70 15.68
N LEU A 216 2.28 -7.20 15.26
CA LEU A 216 3.19 -7.86 14.32
C LEU A 216 2.45 -8.35 13.05
N ALA A 217 1.60 -7.46 12.51
CA ALA A 217 0.75 -7.74 11.37
C ALA A 217 0.72 -6.59 10.37
N MET A 218 0.51 -6.92 9.09
CA MET A 218 0.26 -5.99 8.00
C MET A 218 -1.15 -6.19 7.48
N ASP A 219 -1.94 -5.12 7.47
CA ASP A 219 -3.23 -5.07 6.78
C ASP A 219 -3.07 -4.42 5.41
N LEU A 220 -3.61 -5.09 4.39
CA LEU A 220 -3.67 -4.60 3.02
C LEU A 220 -5.11 -4.18 2.70
N TYR A 221 -5.25 -3.05 2.02
CA TYR A 221 -6.55 -2.55 1.58
C TYR A 221 -6.46 -1.97 0.17
N LEU A 222 -7.54 -2.12 -0.59
CA LEU A 222 -7.72 -1.56 -1.92
C LEU A 222 -8.41 -0.20 -1.76
N GLN A 223 -7.76 0.88 -2.18
CA GLN A 223 -8.24 2.24 -1.93
C GLN A 223 -8.13 3.11 -3.20
N PRO A 224 -8.97 2.85 -4.22
CA PRO A 224 -9.05 3.72 -5.38
C PRO A 224 -9.62 5.09 -5.00
N GLU A 225 -9.20 6.12 -5.74
CA GLU A 225 -9.66 7.49 -5.53
C GLU A 225 -11.19 7.60 -5.61
N GLY A 226 -11.78 8.38 -4.71
CA GLY A 226 -13.23 8.62 -4.65
C GLY A 226 -14.05 7.44 -4.13
N ARG A 227 -13.41 6.40 -3.57
CA ARG A 227 -14.11 5.24 -2.99
C ARG A 227 -13.66 4.96 -1.55
N PRO A 228 -14.53 4.35 -0.73
CA PRO A 228 -14.12 3.87 0.58
C PRO A 228 -13.03 2.79 0.45
N PRO A 229 -12.15 2.62 1.46
CA PRO A 229 -11.18 1.55 1.46
C PRO A 229 -11.86 0.18 1.62
N LEU A 230 -11.33 -0.79 0.91
CA LEU A 230 -11.80 -2.17 0.93
C LEU A 230 -10.75 -3.06 1.59
N PHE A 231 -11.11 -3.75 2.67
CA PHE A 231 -10.18 -4.66 3.33
C PHE A 231 -9.82 -5.81 2.38
N ALA A 232 -8.52 -6.10 2.24
CA ALA A 232 -8.04 -7.18 1.38
C ALA A 232 -7.56 -8.38 2.19
N ARG A 233 -6.58 -8.17 3.07
CA ARG A 233 -5.89 -9.26 3.78
C ARG A 233 -5.10 -8.78 4.99
N ARG A 234 -5.01 -9.62 6.01
CA ARG A 234 -4.07 -9.48 7.13
C ARG A 234 -2.97 -10.53 7.03
N LEU A 235 -1.72 -10.10 7.12
CA LEU A 235 -0.54 -10.97 7.02
C LEU A 235 0.33 -10.80 8.26
N PRO A 236 0.85 -11.88 8.86
CA PRO A 236 1.83 -11.76 9.93
C PRO A 236 3.16 -11.22 9.37
N VAL A 237 3.88 -10.44 10.17
CA VAL A 237 5.19 -9.87 9.80
C VAL A 237 6.20 -10.07 10.91
N GLY A 238 7.48 -10.11 10.56
CA GLY A 238 8.59 -9.97 11.51
C GLY A 238 9.12 -8.54 11.46
N LEU A 239 9.39 -7.94 12.61
CA LEU A 239 9.80 -6.53 12.72
C LEU A 239 11.15 -6.37 13.41
N GLY A 240 11.62 -5.13 13.46
CA GLY A 240 12.87 -4.74 14.09
C GLY A 240 12.82 -4.96 15.59
N LYS A 241 13.90 -5.54 16.13
CA LYS A 241 14.06 -5.74 17.57
C LYS A 241 13.91 -4.43 18.35
N ASP A 242 13.31 -4.50 19.53
CA ASP A 242 13.19 -3.37 20.46
C ASP A 242 12.49 -2.16 19.80
N GLY A 243 11.53 -2.42 18.91
CA GLY A 243 10.79 -1.39 18.17
C GLY A 243 11.58 -0.67 17.07
N ALA A 244 12.73 -1.20 16.63
CA ALA A 244 13.62 -0.58 15.66
C ALA A 244 13.04 -0.44 14.23
N THR A 245 11.88 -1.02 13.93
CA THR A 245 11.17 -0.70 12.68
C THR A 245 10.72 0.76 12.71
N PRO A 246 11.21 1.60 11.78
CA PRO A 246 10.91 3.02 11.82
C PRO A 246 9.45 3.30 11.42
N SER A 247 8.75 4.08 12.25
CA SER A 247 7.34 4.42 12.05
C SER A 247 7.15 5.51 10.98
N GLY A 248 5.88 5.76 10.62
CA GLY A 248 5.48 6.81 9.71
C GLY A 248 5.09 6.28 8.32
N ARG A 249 4.92 7.21 7.40
CA ARG A 249 4.48 6.94 6.03
C ARG A 249 5.67 6.72 5.12
N TRP A 250 5.51 5.74 4.25
CA TRP A 250 6.50 5.30 3.29
C TRP A 250 5.83 5.17 1.93
N ARG A 251 6.53 5.58 0.87
CA ARG A 251 6.14 5.22 -0.49
C ARG A 251 7.03 4.10 -1.01
N LEU A 252 6.48 3.29 -1.90
CA LEU A 252 7.30 2.39 -2.69
C LEU A 252 8.26 3.19 -3.57
N ILE A 253 9.52 2.74 -3.64
CA ILE A 253 10.52 3.29 -4.56
C ILE A 253 10.16 2.85 -5.99
N ALA A 254 10.22 3.78 -6.94
CA ALA A 254 9.95 3.49 -8.35
C ALA A 254 10.93 2.43 -8.88
N GLY A 255 10.41 1.28 -9.34
CA GLY A 255 11.25 0.14 -9.74
C GLY A 255 12.06 -0.47 -8.60
N GLY A 256 11.71 -0.17 -7.34
CA GLY A 256 12.38 -0.65 -6.13
C GLY A 256 12.03 -2.09 -5.75
N LYS A 257 11.29 -2.78 -6.61
CA LYS A 257 10.90 -4.18 -6.46
C LYS A 257 11.88 -5.09 -7.18
N THR A 258 12.34 -6.13 -6.51
CA THR A 258 13.32 -7.05 -7.07
C THR A 258 13.06 -8.47 -6.58
N GLU A 259 13.08 -9.43 -7.50
CA GLU A 259 13.14 -10.86 -7.20
C GLU A 259 14.59 -11.33 -7.25
N ARG A 260 14.93 -12.38 -6.50
CA ARG A 260 16.30 -12.92 -6.41
C ARG A 260 17.36 -11.85 -6.09
N LYS A 261 17.00 -10.86 -5.26
CA LYS A 261 17.88 -9.73 -4.92
C LYS A 261 19.13 -10.23 -4.21
N PRO A 262 20.36 -9.92 -4.66
CA PRO A 262 21.56 -10.17 -3.85
C PRO A 262 21.44 -9.51 -2.48
N TRP A 263 21.80 -10.23 -1.43
CA TRP A 263 21.67 -9.75 -0.06
C TRP A 263 23.04 -9.43 0.51
N THR A 264 23.21 -8.23 1.04
CA THR A 264 24.44 -7.86 1.76
C THR A 264 24.18 -7.99 3.26
N PRO A 265 24.97 -8.79 3.99
CA PRO A 265 24.91 -8.84 5.45
C PRO A 265 25.06 -7.45 6.07
N THR A 266 24.16 -7.13 6.99
CA THR A 266 24.17 -5.89 7.76
C THR A 266 25.26 -5.90 8.83
N ALA A 267 25.62 -4.71 9.32
CA ALA A 267 26.51 -4.58 10.48
C ALA A 267 25.96 -5.37 11.68
N GLY A 268 26.81 -6.19 12.31
CA GLY A 268 26.42 -7.11 13.38
C GLY A 268 26.11 -8.54 12.92
N SER A 269 26.10 -8.82 11.62
CA SER A 269 26.12 -10.20 11.10
C SER A 269 27.48 -10.85 11.35
N ASN A 270 27.49 -12.17 11.58
CA ASN A 270 28.71 -12.98 11.62
C ASN A 270 29.30 -13.26 10.22
N LEU A 271 28.62 -12.81 9.16
CA LEU A 271 29.04 -12.97 7.78
C LEU A 271 29.80 -11.73 7.29
N PRO A 272 30.74 -11.88 6.33
CA PRO A 272 31.42 -10.74 5.72
C PRO A 272 30.42 -9.77 5.07
N PRO A 273 30.67 -8.43 5.09
CA PRO A 273 29.80 -7.42 4.49
C PRO A 273 29.98 -7.39 2.95
N ALA A 274 29.75 -8.53 2.31
CA ALA A 274 29.85 -8.72 0.86
C ALA A 274 28.50 -9.23 0.31
N PRO A 275 28.12 -8.88 -0.93
CA PRO A 275 26.89 -9.38 -1.52
C PRO A 275 26.87 -10.91 -1.63
N ILE A 276 25.87 -11.52 -1.00
CA ILE A 276 25.57 -12.95 -1.08
C ILE A 276 24.50 -13.16 -2.16
N PRO A 277 24.79 -13.96 -3.21
CA PRO A 277 23.85 -14.19 -4.28
C PRO A 277 22.67 -15.05 -3.82
N TRP A 278 21.54 -14.90 -4.51
CA TRP A 278 20.38 -15.74 -4.31
C TRP A 278 20.72 -17.24 -4.51
N GLY A 279 20.19 -18.10 -3.63
CA GLY A 279 20.43 -19.54 -3.64
C GLY A 279 21.68 -20.00 -2.86
N HIS A 280 22.49 -19.07 -2.34
CA HIS A 280 23.59 -19.41 -1.44
C HIS A 280 23.06 -19.92 -0.09
N PRO A 281 23.72 -20.89 0.58
CA PRO A 281 23.28 -21.40 1.89
C PRO A 281 23.10 -20.33 2.96
N ASP A 282 23.96 -19.30 2.95
CA ASP A 282 23.91 -18.18 3.91
C ASP A 282 22.97 -17.03 3.49
N TYR A 283 22.12 -17.23 2.49
CA TYR A 283 21.23 -16.18 1.97
C TYR A 283 20.03 -15.92 2.90
N ALA A 284 19.83 -14.66 3.32
CA ALA A 284 18.85 -14.32 4.35
C ALA A 284 17.45 -13.95 3.83
N LEU A 285 17.27 -13.68 2.53
CA LEU A 285 16.00 -13.17 1.99
C LEU A 285 15.05 -14.29 1.53
N GLY A 286 15.08 -15.46 2.15
CA GLY A 286 14.17 -16.57 1.84
C GLY A 286 14.39 -17.20 0.48
N PHE A 287 13.53 -18.14 0.11
CA PHE A 287 13.65 -18.88 -1.14
C PHE A 287 13.31 -18.02 -2.36
N LYS A 288 12.36 -17.07 -2.24
CA LYS A 288 12.01 -16.19 -3.37
C LYS A 288 12.95 -15.00 -3.56
N GLY A 289 13.69 -14.60 -2.52
CA GLY A 289 14.62 -13.47 -2.59
C GLY A 289 13.93 -12.16 -2.98
N MET A 290 12.69 -11.96 -2.54
CA MET A 290 11.86 -10.81 -2.88
C MET A 290 12.17 -9.62 -1.99
N TRP A 291 12.22 -8.44 -2.60
CA TRP A 291 12.46 -7.16 -1.96
C TRP A 291 11.53 -6.09 -2.52
N ILE A 292 11.00 -5.25 -1.64
CA ILE A 292 10.21 -4.07 -1.95
C ILE A 292 10.85 -2.89 -1.21
N GLY A 293 11.54 -2.02 -1.94
CA GLY A 293 12.19 -0.84 -1.37
C GLY A 293 11.18 0.26 -1.01
N LEU A 294 11.39 0.89 0.14
CA LEU A 294 10.55 1.94 0.69
C LEU A 294 11.36 3.22 0.93
N ALA A 295 10.78 4.37 0.59
CA ALA A 295 11.34 5.69 0.88
C ALA A 295 10.41 6.46 1.81
N GLY A 296 10.99 7.07 2.84
CA GLY A 296 10.26 7.87 3.82
C GLY A 296 9.56 9.08 3.21
N LEU A 297 8.36 9.38 3.71
CA LEU A 297 7.56 10.55 3.32
C LEU A 297 7.47 11.61 4.42
N ASP A 298 7.85 11.27 5.64
CA ASP A 298 7.75 12.14 6.80
C ASP A 298 9.14 12.66 7.21
N ALA A 299 9.19 13.78 7.92
CA ALA A 299 10.45 14.43 8.31
C ALA A 299 11.38 13.48 9.09
N ASP A 300 10.79 12.62 9.93
CA ASP A 300 11.51 11.70 10.81
C ASP A 300 12.00 10.43 10.10
N ASN A 301 11.60 10.18 8.84
CA ASN A 301 11.97 8.97 8.12
C ASN A 301 12.52 9.19 6.71
N GLN A 302 12.43 10.40 6.15
CA GLN A 302 12.94 10.74 4.82
C GLN A 302 14.45 10.52 4.63
N HIS A 303 15.22 10.49 5.72
CA HIS A 303 16.67 10.28 5.70
C HIS A 303 17.06 8.79 5.64
N ILE A 304 16.09 7.88 5.80
CA ILE A 304 16.32 6.43 5.84
C ILE A 304 16.28 5.88 4.40
N THR A 305 17.40 5.31 3.93
CA THR A 305 17.57 4.85 2.54
C THR A 305 17.53 3.33 2.36
N ASP A 306 17.81 2.56 3.42
CA ASP A 306 17.96 1.09 3.37
C ASP A 306 16.80 0.36 4.06
N PHE A 307 15.57 0.83 3.85
CA PHE A 307 14.37 0.26 4.44
C PHE A 307 13.45 -0.37 3.38
N GLY A 308 12.79 -1.47 3.75
CA GLY A 308 11.91 -2.19 2.83
C GLY A 308 11.17 -3.36 3.47
N ILE A 309 10.35 -3.99 2.63
CA ILE A 309 9.65 -5.26 2.93
C ILE A 309 10.37 -6.37 2.17
N HIS A 310 10.69 -7.48 2.82
CA HIS A 310 11.42 -8.58 2.18
C HIS A 310 11.05 -9.96 2.71
N SER A 311 11.24 -10.99 1.87
CA SER A 311 11.15 -12.39 2.31
C SER A 311 12.28 -12.70 3.28
N THR A 312 12.13 -13.72 4.11
CA THR A 312 13.18 -14.17 5.03
C THR A 312 13.39 -15.68 4.95
N SER A 313 14.62 -16.15 5.20
CA SER A 313 14.91 -17.58 5.38
C SER A 313 14.61 -18.04 6.81
N ASP A 314 14.59 -17.12 7.77
CA ASP A 314 14.26 -17.36 9.17
C ASP A 314 12.73 -17.27 9.37
N GLN A 315 12.02 -18.38 9.10
CA GLN A 315 10.55 -18.40 9.15
C GLN A 315 10.00 -18.12 10.56
N ASP A 316 10.77 -18.46 11.59
CA ASP A 316 10.37 -18.29 13.00
C ASP A 316 10.50 -16.83 13.45
N SER A 317 11.17 -15.96 12.69
CA SER A 317 11.17 -14.51 12.91
C SER A 317 9.82 -13.84 12.65
N ILE A 318 8.91 -14.50 11.92
CA ILE A 318 7.60 -13.93 11.59
C ILE A 318 6.68 -14.03 12.80
N GLY A 319 6.09 -12.89 13.20
CA GLY A 319 5.38 -12.76 14.46
C GLY A 319 6.30 -12.43 15.65
N GLY A 320 7.54 -12.00 15.39
CA GLY A 320 8.49 -11.53 16.40
C GLY A 320 9.23 -10.24 16.00
N GLU A 321 9.91 -9.64 16.98
CA GLU A 321 10.79 -8.47 16.82
C GLU A 321 12.25 -8.92 16.79
N THR A 322 12.71 -9.47 15.68
CA THR A 322 14.05 -10.06 15.56
C THR A 322 14.88 -9.49 14.40
N SER A 323 14.28 -8.63 13.56
CA SER A 323 14.97 -7.98 12.47
C SER A 323 15.82 -6.79 12.96
N LEU A 324 16.64 -6.23 12.07
CA LEU A 324 17.40 -5.01 12.35
C LEU A 324 16.64 -3.74 11.95
N GLY A 325 15.38 -3.86 11.55
CA GLY A 325 14.50 -2.73 11.21
C GLY A 325 13.49 -3.06 10.12
N CYS A 326 13.90 -3.74 9.05
CA CYS A 326 13.03 -4.05 7.90
C CYS A 326 11.83 -4.95 8.27
N VAL A 327 10.77 -4.85 7.45
CA VAL A 327 9.57 -5.70 7.58
C VAL A 327 9.83 -7.03 6.87
N ARG A 328 9.83 -8.12 7.64
CA ARG A 328 10.02 -9.49 7.14
C ARG A 328 8.69 -10.19 6.91
N MET A 329 8.62 -11.00 5.87
CA MET A 329 7.45 -11.80 5.54
C MET A 329 7.85 -13.21 5.08
N LYS A 330 6.91 -14.16 5.15
CA LYS A 330 7.07 -15.47 4.51
C LYS A 330 7.03 -15.31 2.99
N ASP A 331 7.67 -16.24 2.27
CA ASP A 331 7.76 -16.19 0.80
C ASP A 331 6.38 -16.10 0.11
N ALA A 332 5.38 -16.84 0.58
CA ALA A 332 4.03 -16.81 0.01
C ALA A 332 3.33 -15.45 0.26
N ASP A 333 3.54 -14.88 1.44
CA ASP A 333 2.88 -13.64 1.85
C ASP A 333 3.49 -12.44 1.12
N ILE A 334 4.82 -12.38 1.00
CA ILE A 334 5.45 -11.30 0.22
C ILE A 334 5.14 -11.40 -1.26
N GLU A 335 5.01 -12.60 -1.84
CA GLU A 335 4.64 -12.73 -3.25
C GLU A 335 3.28 -12.08 -3.52
N LEU A 336 2.33 -12.25 -2.60
CA LEU A 336 1.04 -11.57 -2.68
C LEU A 336 1.20 -10.05 -2.59
N VAL A 337 1.91 -9.54 -1.59
CA VAL A 337 2.17 -8.10 -1.40
C VAL A 337 2.89 -7.49 -2.61
N PHE A 338 3.88 -8.18 -3.13
CA PHE A 338 4.68 -7.79 -4.29
C PHE A 338 3.79 -7.61 -5.52
N ASN A 339 2.82 -8.49 -5.70
CA ASN A 339 1.86 -8.40 -6.79
C ASN A 339 0.72 -7.42 -6.53
N MET A 340 0.44 -7.01 -5.28
CA MET A 340 -0.63 -6.06 -4.96
C MET A 340 -0.17 -4.60 -4.98
N LEU A 341 0.92 -4.28 -4.28
CA LEU A 341 1.39 -2.90 -4.15
C LEU A 341 1.88 -2.38 -5.51
N TYR A 342 1.82 -1.09 -5.80
CA TYR A 342 2.19 -0.52 -7.09
C TYR A 342 3.32 0.50 -6.93
N ASP A 343 4.33 0.39 -7.80
CA ASP A 343 5.57 1.20 -7.79
C ASP A 343 5.81 1.95 -9.12
N GLY A 344 4.77 2.10 -9.96
CA GLY A 344 4.89 2.64 -11.32
C GLY A 344 4.41 4.09 -11.50
N ARG A 345 4.84 4.73 -12.59
CA ARG A 345 4.30 6.00 -13.16
C ARG A 345 3.94 7.12 -12.15
N GLY A 346 4.76 7.34 -11.13
CA GLY A 346 4.61 8.49 -10.22
C GLY A 346 3.45 8.41 -9.23
N VAL A 347 2.65 7.33 -9.25
CA VAL A 347 1.63 7.02 -8.25
C VAL A 347 2.10 5.76 -7.53
N PHE A 348 2.30 5.87 -6.22
CA PHE A 348 2.89 4.80 -5.43
C PHE A 348 1.88 4.30 -4.41
N SER A 349 1.87 2.99 -4.19
CA SER A 349 1.31 2.45 -2.96
C SER A 349 2.05 3.06 -1.78
N VAL A 350 1.29 3.36 -0.74
CA VAL A 350 1.78 3.84 0.55
C VAL A 350 1.77 2.67 1.53
N VAL A 351 2.84 2.59 2.32
CA VAL A 351 2.94 1.73 3.49
C VAL A 351 3.02 2.64 4.70
N GLU A 352 2.10 2.48 5.63
CA GLU A 352 2.11 3.20 6.90
C GLU A 352 2.57 2.24 8.00
N VAL A 353 3.65 2.56 8.69
CA VAL A 353 4.09 1.82 9.88
C VAL A 353 3.57 2.56 11.09
N VAL A 354 2.72 1.90 11.87
CA VAL A 354 2.05 2.44 13.05
C VAL A 354 2.32 1.60 14.28
N ASP A 355 1.93 2.17 15.40
CA ASP A 355 2.33 1.83 16.78
C ASP A 355 3.79 2.25 17.05
#